data_AF-A0A2H6B7K8-F1
#
_entry.id   AF-A0A2H6B7K8-F1
#
_cell.length_a   1.000
_cell.length_b   1.000
_cell.length_c   1.000
_cell.angle_alpha   90.00
_cell.angle_beta   90.00
_cell.angle_gamma   90.00
#
_symmetry.space_group_name_H-M   'P 1'
#
loop_
_entity.id
_entity.type
_entity.pdbx_description
1 polymer ?
#
loop_
_entity_poly.entity_id
_entity_poly.type
_entity_poly.pdbx_seq_one_letter_code
_entity_poly.pdbx_strand_id
1 'polypeptide(L)'
;MNRATPNEPGPGAVDAAALSQETEARLAESELRARVADLEAENRRLRALLERRERQHSEELRKLHTALGELQERVYWLDRWHIDLNAIMERPAAERARAAARAAREVTRPLRALARWLRT
;
A
#
# COMPACT_ATOMS: atom_id res chain seq x y z
N MET A 1 -78.82 27.95 5.06
CA MET A 1 -77.49 27.60 4.53
C MET A 1 -76.45 28.40 5.30
N ASN A 2 -75.83 27.81 6.32
CA ASN A 2 -74.78 28.46 7.12
C ASN A 2 -73.43 28.29 6.40
N ARG A 3 -72.79 29.38 5.98
CA ARG A 3 -71.39 29.36 5.54
C ARG A 3 -70.51 29.45 6.77
N ALA A 4 -69.79 28.38 7.10
CA ALA A 4 -68.69 28.41 8.04
C ALA A 4 -67.60 29.35 7.47
N THR A 5 -67.30 30.43 8.19
CA THR A 5 -66.15 31.29 7.87
C THR A 5 -64.86 30.49 8.09
N PRO A 6 -63.87 30.56 7.18
CA PRO A 6 -62.57 29.95 7.42
C PRO A 6 -61.95 30.61 8.66
N ASN A 7 -61.57 29.80 9.64
CA ASN A 7 -60.93 30.27 10.85
C ASN A 7 -59.50 30.70 10.47
N GLU A 8 -59.28 32.01 10.28
CA GLU A 8 -57.93 32.52 10.02
C GLU A 8 -57.06 32.32 11.27
N PRO A 9 -55.85 31.75 11.13
CA PRO A 9 -54.97 31.54 12.26
C PRO A 9 -54.60 32.90 12.87
N GLY A 10 -54.86 33.05 14.17
CA GLY A 10 -54.49 34.26 14.90
C GLY A 10 -52.98 34.52 14.89
N PRO A 11 -52.53 35.77 15.06
CA PRO A 11 -51.12 36.18 14.89
C PRO A 11 -50.11 35.32 15.67
N GLY A 12 -50.45 34.87 16.89
CA GLY A 12 -49.58 34.00 17.69
C GLY A 12 -49.39 32.57 17.14
N ALA A 13 -50.30 32.07 16.28
CA ALA A 13 -50.15 30.77 15.63
C ALA A 13 -49.12 30.81 14.49
N VAL A 14 -49.02 31.97 13.81
CA VAL A 14 -48.02 32.19 12.76
C VAL A 14 -46.61 32.31 13.37
N ASP A 15 -46.49 33.02 14.50
CA ASP A 15 -45.22 33.15 15.23
C ASP A 15 -44.74 31.80 15.80
N ALA A 16 -45.66 30.98 16.33
CA ALA A 16 -45.33 29.64 16.80
C ALA A 16 -44.87 28.70 15.68
N ALA A 17 -45.51 28.78 14.50
CA ALA A 17 -45.12 27.99 13.33
C ALA A 17 -43.74 28.41 12.79
N ALA A 18 -43.44 29.72 12.78
CA ALA A 18 -42.14 30.25 12.37
C ALA A 18 -41.01 29.79 13.31
N LEU A 19 -41.26 29.82 14.62
CA LEU A 19 -40.31 29.32 15.62
C LEU A 19 -40.07 27.81 15.46
N SER A 20 -41.10 27.02 15.18
CA SER A 20 -40.97 25.58 14.90
C SER A 20 -40.07 25.33 13.69
N GLN A 21 -40.33 26.03 12.57
CA GLN A 21 -39.52 25.91 11.35
C GLN A 21 -38.07 26.31 11.58
N GLU A 22 -37.82 27.37 12.35
CA GLU A 22 -36.45 27.79 12.67
C GLU A 22 -35.72 26.76 13.54
N THR A 23 -36.42 26.14 14.51
CA THR A 23 -35.83 25.06 15.30
C THR A 23 -35.53 23.81 14.47
N GLU A 24 -36.43 23.42 13.57
CA GLU A 24 -36.23 22.30 12.65
C GLU A 24 -35.05 22.55 11.70
N ALA A 25 -34.94 23.76 11.15
CA ALA A 25 -33.82 24.15 10.30
C ALA A 25 -32.48 24.09 11.04
N ARG A 26 -32.43 24.56 12.29
CA ARG A 26 -31.22 24.48 13.13
C ARG A 26 -30.85 23.03 13.47
N LEU A 27 -31.83 22.17 13.71
CA LEU A 27 -31.60 20.74 13.95
C LEU A 27 -31.04 20.07 12.69
N ALA A 28 -31.63 20.32 11.52
CA ALA A 28 -31.15 19.79 10.25
C ALA A 28 -29.72 20.28 9.92
N GLU A 29 -29.42 21.55 10.20
CA GLU A 29 -28.07 22.09 10.05
C GLU A 29 -27.07 21.41 11.01
N SER A 30 -27.48 21.16 12.26
CA SER A 30 -26.65 20.47 13.25
C SER A 30 -26.36 19.03 12.85
N GLU A 31 -27.35 18.32 12.28
CA GLU A 31 -27.21 16.95 11.79
C GLU A 31 -26.27 16.90 10.59
N LEU A 32 -26.41 17.84 9.65
CA LEU A 32 -25.51 17.94 8.50
C LEU A 32 -24.07 18.21 8.95
N ARG A 33 -23.87 19.12 9.92
CA ARG A 33 -22.55 19.41 10.49
C ARG A 33 -21.95 18.17 11.18
N ALA A 34 -22.76 17.42 11.94
CA ALA A 34 -22.31 16.16 12.54
C ALA A 34 -21.91 15.15 11.45
N ARG A 35 -22.70 15.03 10.39
CA ARG A 35 -22.40 14.13 9.27
C ARG A 35 -21.13 14.50 8.53
N VAL A 36 -20.89 15.80 8.31
CA VAL A 36 -19.64 16.30 7.72
C VAL A 36 -18.44 15.98 8.62
N ALA A 37 -18.56 16.22 9.93
CA ALA A 37 -17.49 15.91 10.88
C ALA A 37 -17.14 14.40 10.89
N ASP A 38 -18.14 13.53 10.82
CA ASP A 38 -17.95 12.08 10.71
C ASP A 38 -17.24 11.70 9.41
N LEU A 39 -17.66 12.27 8.28
CA LEU A 39 -17.04 12.03 6.97
C LEU A 39 -15.59 12.51 6.94
N GLU A 40 -15.29 13.65 7.54
CA GLU A 40 -13.92 14.15 7.66
C GLU A 40 -13.07 13.26 8.55
N ALA A 41 -13.61 12.77 9.66
CA ALA A 41 -12.91 11.83 10.54
C ALA A 41 -12.59 10.52 9.80
N GLU A 42 -13.54 10.00 9.05
CA GLU A 42 -13.33 8.80 8.24
C GLU A 42 -12.33 9.05 7.11
N ASN A 43 -12.40 10.20 6.43
CA ASN A 43 -11.44 10.57 5.40
C ASN A 43 -10.01 10.65 5.96
N ARG A 44 -9.84 11.24 7.15
CA ARG A 44 -8.54 11.27 7.85
C ARG A 44 -8.03 9.86 8.17
N ARG A 45 -8.90 8.96 8.65
CA ARG A 45 -8.53 7.56 8.92
C ARG A 45 -8.10 6.83 7.66
N LEU A 46 -8.87 6.95 6.58
CA LEU A 46 -8.55 6.32 5.30
C LEU A 46 -7.24 6.83 4.72
N ARG A 47 -6.98 8.14 4.77
CA ARG A 47 -5.70 8.72 4.35
C ARG A 47 -4.53 8.15 5.16
N ALA A 48 -4.65 8.06 6.48
CA ALA A 48 -3.60 7.47 7.32
C ALA A 48 -3.35 5.98 7.00
N LEU A 49 -4.40 5.21 6.70
CA LEU A 49 -4.26 3.82 6.26
C LEU A 49 -3.60 3.71 4.89
N LEU A 50 -3.95 4.58 3.95
CA LEU A 50 -3.33 4.65 2.63
C LEU A 50 -1.84 4.99 2.73
N GLU A 51 -1.48 6.02 3.48
CA GLU A 51 -0.07 6.41 3.71
C GLU A 51 0.73 5.25 4.31
N ARG A 52 0.17 4.54 5.29
CA ARG A 52 0.83 3.37 5.89
C ARG A 52 1.07 2.28 4.85
N ARG A 53 0.07 1.98 4.03
CA ARG A 53 0.16 0.94 3.00
C ARG A 53 1.17 1.32 1.91
N GLU A 54 1.18 2.57 1.50
CA GLU A 54 2.13 3.09 0.51
C GLU A 54 3.58 3.01 1.02
N ARG A 55 3.82 3.33 2.30
CA ARG A 55 5.13 3.11 2.93
C ARG A 55 5.55 1.65 2.92
N GLN A 56 4.65 0.74 3.28
CA GLN A 56 4.95 -0.71 3.22
C GLN A 56 5.28 -1.16 1.79
N HIS A 57 4.50 -0.72 0.81
CA HIS A 57 4.72 -1.09 -0.59
C HIS A 57 6.04 -0.54 -1.14
N SER A 58 6.38 0.70 -0.81
CA SER A 58 7.67 1.29 -1.21
C SER A 58 8.87 0.60 -0.55
N GLU A 59 8.75 0.16 0.70
CA GLU A 59 9.77 -0.66 1.36
C GLU A 59 9.95 -2.03 0.71
N GLU A 60 8.85 -2.69 0.34
CA GLU A 60 8.86 -3.96 -0.39
C GLU A 60 9.53 -3.80 -1.77
N LEU A 61 9.14 -2.79 -2.54
CA LEU A 61 9.76 -2.48 -3.83
C LEU A 61 11.25 -2.19 -3.69
N ARG A 62 11.64 -1.44 -2.65
CA ARG A 62 13.06 -1.18 -2.38
C ARG A 62 13.83 -2.49 -2.13
N LYS A 63 13.30 -3.38 -1.29
CA LYS A 63 13.91 -4.69 -1.03
C LYS A 63 14.02 -5.53 -2.31
N LEU A 64 12.97 -5.54 -3.13
CA LEU A 64 12.95 -6.24 -4.40
C LEU A 64 13.98 -5.68 -5.38
N HIS A 65 14.10 -4.36 -5.51
CA HIS A 65 15.11 -3.73 -6.36
C HIS A 65 16.54 -4.04 -5.90
N THR A 66 16.80 -4.03 -4.60
CA THR A 66 18.10 -4.46 -4.06
C THR A 66 18.39 -5.91 -4.40
N ALA A 67 17.44 -6.82 -4.16
CA ALA A 67 17.60 -8.23 -4.51
C ALA A 67 17.78 -8.45 -6.01
N LEU A 68 17.06 -7.69 -6.85
CA LEU A 68 17.19 -7.74 -8.30
C LEU A 68 18.58 -7.26 -8.74
N GLY A 69 19.11 -6.21 -8.14
CA GLY A 69 20.47 -5.73 -8.42
C GLY A 69 21.53 -6.79 -8.11
N GLU A 70 21.43 -7.45 -6.94
CA GLU A 70 22.32 -8.56 -6.60
C GLU A 70 22.18 -9.74 -7.57
N LEU A 71 20.96 -10.05 -8.02
CA LEU A 71 20.73 -11.10 -9.00
C LEU A 71 21.29 -10.74 -10.37
N GLN A 72 21.13 -9.48 -10.82
CA GLN A 72 21.69 -8.99 -12.07
C GLN A 72 23.21 -9.10 -12.07
N GLU A 73 23.88 -8.75 -10.96
CA GLU A 73 25.32 -8.91 -10.84
C GLU A 73 25.74 -10.39 -10.93
N ARG A 74 24.99 -11.29 -10.27
CA ARG A 74 25.26 -12.74 -10.33
C ARG A 74 25.05 -13.29 -11.73
N VAL A 75 23.97 -12.89 -12.42
CA VAL A 75 23.69 -13.29 -13.80
C VAL A 75 24.77 -12.76 -14.73
N TYR A 76 25.17 -11.49 -14.58
CA TYR A 76 26.27 -10.91 -15.35
C TYR A 76 27.56 -11.74 -15.22
N TRP A 77 27.91 -12.18 -14.01
CA TRP A 77 29.06 -13.05 -13.80
C TRP A 77 28.88 -14.45 -14.40
N LEU A 78 27.68 -15.03 -14.36
CA LEU A 78 27.39 -16.33 -15.00
C LEU A 78 27.55 -16.23 -16.52
N ASP A 79 26.97 -15.21 -17.15
CA ASP A 79 27.09 -14.95 -18.58
C ASP A 79 28.56 -14.71 -18.98
N ARG A 80 29.30 -13.95 -18.18
CA ARG A 80 30.71 -13.66 -18.42
C ARG A 80 31.60 -14.91 -18.44
N TRP A 81 31.21 -15.95 -17.70
CA TRP A 81 31.89 -17.25 -17.64
C TRP A 81 31.22 -18.29 -18.55
N HIS A 82 30.23 -17.89 -19.35
CA HIS A 82 29.42 -18.75 -20.23
C HIS A 82 28.82 -19.96 -19.48
N ILE A 83 28.39 -19.74 -18.23
CA ILE A 83 27.69 -20.74 -17.44
C ILE A 83 26.19 -20.54 -17.68
N ASP A 84 25.62 -21.39 -18.53
CA ASP A 84 24.19 -21.37 -18.83
C ASP A 84 23.39 -22.01 -17.69
N LEU A 85 22.69 -21.17 -16.93
CA LEU A 85 21.84 -21.60 -15.81
C LEU A 85 20.58 -22.35 -16.30
N ASN A 86 20.04 -22.00 -17.47
CA ASN A 86 18.87 -22.66 -18.04
C ASN A 86 19.22 -24.10 -18.46
N ALA A 87 20.38 -24.29 -19.12
CA ALA A 87 20.87 -25.63 -19.46
C ALA A 87 21.10 -26.53 -18.22
N ILE A 88 21.44 -25.93 -17.07
CA ILE A 88 21.59 -26.65 -15.79
C ILE A 88 20.22 -26.98 -15.18
N MET A 89 19.24 -26.09 -15.29
CA MET A 89 17.90 -26.25 -14.73
C MET A 89 17.03 -27.25 -15.51
N GLU A 90 17.22 -27.36 -16.83
CA GLU A 90 16.41 -28.23 -17.69
C GLU A 90 16.79 -29.72 -17.58
N ARG A 91 17.93 -30.07 -16.98
CA ARG A 91 18.37 -31.48 -16.86
C ARG A 91 18.01 -32.04 -15.48
N PRO A 92 17.46 -33.28 -15.37
CA PRO A 92 17.24 -33.97 -14.09
C PRO A 92 18.54 -34.27 -13.32
N ALA A 93 19.70 -33.91 -13.89
CA ALA A 93 21.02 -33.93 -13.24
C ALA A 93 21.31 -32.68 -12.37
N ALA A 94 20.33 -31.80 -12.11
CA ALA A 94 20.48 -30.60 -11.28
C ALA A 94 21.11 -30.88 -9.89
N GLU A 95 20.86 -32.06 -9.31
CA GLU A 95 21.55 -32.57 -8.11
C GLU A 95 23.07 -32.62 -8.27
N ARG A 96 23.56 -33.19 -9.38
CA ARG A 96 25.00 -33.30 -9.68
C ARG A 96 25.61 -31.96 -10.03
N ALA A 97 24.89 -31.10 -10.76
CA ALA A 97 25.35 -29.76 -11.07
C ALA A 97 25.47 -28.90 -9.80
N ARG A 98 24.52 -29.02 -8.86
CA ARG A 98 24.59 -28.36 -7.54
C ARG A 98 25.76 -28.89 -6.71
N ALA A 99 26.00 -30.21 -6.71
CA ALA A 99 27.15 -30.81 -6.02
C ALA A 99 28.49 -30.34 -6.62
N ALA A 100 28.62 -30.32 -7.95
CA ALA A 100 29.80 -29.82 -8.65
C ALA A 100 30.02 -28.32 -8.41
N ALA A 101 28.95 -27.51 -8.39
CA ALA A 101 29.03 -26.10 -8.07
C ALA A 101 29.46 -25.84 -6.62
N ARG A 102 29.01 -26.67 -5.64
CA ARG A 102 29.49 -26.59 -4.25
C ARG A 102 30.98 -26.95 -4.16
N ALA A 103 31.41 -28.02 -4.81
CA ALA A 103 32.81 -28.43 -4.86
C ALA A 103 33.69 -27.34 -5.51
N ALA A 104 33.25 -26.76 -6.62
CA ALA A 104 33.94 -25.64 -7.26
C ALA A 104 34.02 -24.40 -6.34
N ARG A 105 32.98 -24.14 -5.55
CA ARG A 105 32.94 -23.01 -4.60
C ARG A 105 33.89 -23.21 -3.41
N GLU A 106 34.11 -24.44 -2.96
CA GLU A 106 35.10 -24.80 -1.94
C GLU A 106 36.53 -24.66 -2.45
N VAL A 107 36.78 -24.97 -3.72
CA VAL A 107 38.11 -24.83 -4.34
C VAL A 107 38.44 -23.38 -4.70
N THR A 108 37.46 -22.61 -5.17
CA THR A 108 37.69 -21.21 -5.58
C THR A 108 37.82 -20.23 -4.41
N ARG A 109 37.20 -20.51 -3.25
CA ARG A 109 37.33 -19.68 -2.03
C ARG A 109 38.78 -19.48 -1.56
N PRO A 110 39.59 -20.53 -1.35
CA PRO A 110 40.98 -20.38 -0.94
C PRO A 110 41.85 -19.76 -2.04
N LEU A 111 41.62 -20.10 -3.32
CA LEU A 111 42.34 -19.49 -4.44
C LEU A 111 42.12 -17.98 -4.53
N ARG A 112 40.89 -17.49 -4.32
CA ARG A 112 40.58 -16.05 -4.26
C ARG A 112 41.14 -15.36 -3.02
N ALA A 113 41.37 -16.08 -1.93
CA ALA A 113 42.03 -15.55 -0.73
C ALA A 113 43.55 -15.43 -0.96
N LEU A 114 44.17 -16.44 -1.55
CA LEU A 114 45.57 -16.43 -1.96
C LEU A 114 45.86 -15.32 -2.99
N ALA A 115 45.00 -15.20 -4.01
CA ALA A 115 45.15 -14.18 -5.05
C ALA A 115 44.97 -12.75 -4.52
N ARG A 116 44.20 -12.55 -3.44
CA ARG A 116 44.12 -11.26 -2.74
C ARG A 116 45.39 -10.97 -1.95
N TRP A 117 45.94 -11.99 -1.29
CA TRP A 117 47.17 -11.87 -0.49
C TRP A 117 48.40 -11.61 -1.35
N LEU A 118 48.47 -12.19 -2.56
CA LEU A 118 49.54 -11.93 -3.55
C LEU A 118 49.43 -10.56 -4.25
N ARG A 119 48.33 -9.82 -4.05
CA ARG A 119 48.11 -8.50 -4.68
C ARG A 119 48.36 -7.33 -3.71
N THR A 120 48.53 -7.61 -2.43
CA THR A 120 49.04 -6.71 -1.39
C THR A 120 50.53 -6.93 -1.20
#